data_AF-A0A962WAM3-F1
#
_entry.id   AF-A0A962WAM3-F1
#
_cell.length_a   1.000
_cell.length_b   1.000
_cell.length_c   1.000
_cell.angle_alpha   90.00
_cell.angle_beta   90.00
_cell.angle_gamma   90.00
#
_symmetry.space_group_name_H-M   'P 1'
#
loop_
_entity.id
_entity.type
_entity.pdbx_description
1 polymer ?
#
loop_
_entity_poly.entity_id
_entity_poly.type
_entity_poly.pdbx_seq_one_letter_code
_entity_poly.pdbx_strand_id
1 'polypeptide(L)'
;FGFITMVLIPIQVIRDMGVAASVGVAVIILTNLVLLPVLMSYIGLSQRAVTRLRERQARGGSAKQLWRALSWAADGRVARVSIALAALGFALGYLGGTSLQIGDLDPGAAELHPDSRYNRDNAFITDNYATSSDILVVMVETKPQQCTEYRNLELVDRFVWHMENVPGVNSVIAATTV
;
A
#
# COMPACT_ATOMS: atom_id res chain seq x y z
N PHE A 1 17.53 0.84 0.88
CA PHE A 1 17.18 2.11 0.24
C PHE A 1 15.68 2.23 -0.04
N GLY A 2 15.01 1.27 -0.69
CA GLY A 2 13.56 1.37 -0.96
C GLY A 2 12.64 1.50 0.27
N PHE A 3 12.88 0.76 1.35
CA PHE A 3 12.06 0.90 2.57
C PHE A 3 12.29 2.22 3.32
N ILE A 4 13.48 2.82 3.17
CA ILE A 4 13.81 4.10 3.81
C ILE A 4 13.03 5.24 3.13
N THR A 5 12.76 5.15 1.82
CA THR A 5 11.97 6.19 1.14
C THR A 5 10.50 6.19 1.58
N MET A 6 9.97 5.08 2.09
CA MET A 6 8.62 5.03 2.68
C MET A 6 8.49 5.87 3.96
N VAL A 7 9.59 6.04 4.73
CA VAL A 7 9.60 6.84 5.96
C VAL A 7 9.33 8.33 5.70
N LEU A 8 9.66 8.81 4.49
CA LEU A 8 9.43 10.20 4.05
C LEU A 8 7.94 10.51 3.82
N ILE A 9 7.10 9.49 3.67
CA ILE A 9 5.66 9.66 3.44
C ILE A 9 5.00 10.12 4.76
N PRO A 10 4.19 11.19 4.77
CA PRO A 10 3.58 11.75 5.98
C PRO A 10 2.35 10.95 6.44
N ILE A 11 2.42 9.61 6.43
CA ILE A 11 1.37 8.71 6.91
C ILE A 11 1.99 7.82 7.98
N GLN A 12 1.45 7.89 9.20
CA GLN A 12 2.06 7.26 10.38
C GLN A 12 2.23 5.74 10.23
N VAL A 13 1.19 5.05 9.76
CA VAL A 13 1.23 3.60 9.54
C VAL A 13 2.32 3.20 8.55
N ILE A 14 2.44 3.92 7.43
CA ILE A 14 3.46 3.64 6.40
C ILE A 14 4.87 3.89 6.94
N ARG A 15 5.04 4.96 7.72
CA ARG A 15 6.31 5.27 8.37
C ARG A 15 6.74 4.16 9.33
N ASP A 16 5.84 3.71 10.18
CA ASP A 16 6.11 2.66 11.17
C ASP A 16 6.46 1.33 10.49
N MET A 17 5.71 0.95 9.44
CA MET A 17 6.05 -0.22 8.61
C MET A 17 7.40 -0.05 7.91
N GLY A 18 7.71 1.14 7.38
CA GLY A 18 8.99 1.44 6.73
C GLY A 18 10.19 1.32 7.67
N VAL A 19 10.05 1.76 8.93
CA VAL A 19 11.07 1.59 9.98
C VAL A 19 11.26 0.11 10.30
N ALA A 20 10.18 -0.63 10.57
CA ALA A 20 10.27 -2.06 10.90
C ALA A 20 10.93 -2.87 9.77
N ALA A 21 10.53 -2.64 8.51
CA ALA A 21 11.12 -3.30 7.35
C ALA A 21 12.61 -2.95 7.18
N SER A 22 13.00 -1.68 7.38
CA SER A 22 14.39 -1.24 7.28
C SER A 22 15.28 -1.89 8.34
N VAL A 23 14.80 -1.99 9.58
CA VAL A 23 15.50 -2.71 10.66
C VAL A 23 15.61 -4.20 10.32
N GLY A 24 14.54 -4.83 9.85
CA GLY A 24 14.56 -6.24 9.43
C GLY A 24 15.61 -6.52 8.35
N VAL A 25 15.69 -5.66 7.32
CA VAL A 25 16.71 -5.77 6.27
C VAL A 25 18.12 -5.56 6.84
N ALA A 26 18.32 -4.60 7.74
CA ALA A 26 19.63 -4.40 8.38
C ALA A 26 20.08 -5.64 9.19
N VAL A 27 19.14 -6.26 9.91
CA VAL A 27 19.40 -7.52 10.64
C VAL A 27 19.74 -8.65 9.68
N ILE A 28 18.99 -8.82 8.58
CA ILE A 28 19.27 -9.86 7.57
C ILE A 28 20.65 -9.65 6.92
N ILE A 29 21.02 -8.40 6.63
CA ILE A 29 22.36 -8.09 6.11
C ILE A 29 23.41 -8.50 7.14
N LEU A 30 23.26 -8.10 8.40
CA LEU A 30 24.21 -8.45 9.44
C LEU A 30 24.33 -9.97 9.63
N THR A 31 23.20 -10.69 9.68
CA THR A 31 23.21 -12.14 9.92
C THR A 31 23.71 -12.92 8.71
N ASN A 32 23.24 -12.61 7.50
CA ASN A 32 23.58 -13.40 6.33
C ASN A 32 24.91 -12.98 5.69
N LEU A 33 25.26 -11.70 5.72
CA LEU A 33 26.48 -11.19 5.09
C LEU A 33 27.69 -11.23 6.02
N VAL A 34 27.50 -11.02 7.33
CA VAL A 34 28.62 -10.95 8.28
C VAL A 34 28.67 -12.19 9.17
N LEU A 35 27.58 -12.48 9.89
CA LEU A 35 27.59 -13.58 10.85
C LEU A 35 27.79 -14.93 10.18
N LEU A 36 27.03 -15.27 9.12
CA LEU A 36 27.16 -16.56 8.43
C LEU A 36 28.58 -16.83 7.90
N PRO A 37 29.25 -15.93 7.15
CA PRO A 37 30.62 -16.16 6.68
C PRO A 37 31.65 -16.27 7.80
N VAL A 38 31.52 -15.45 8.85
CA VAL A 38 32.40 -15.52 10.02
C VAL A 38 32.22 -16.87 10.73
N LEU A 39 30.97 -17.28 10.97
CA LEU A 39 30.67 -18.56 11.61
C LEU A 39 31.20 -19.74 10.78
N MET A 40 31.09 -19.67 9.44
CA MET A 40 31.70 -20.65 8.54
C MET A 40 33.23 -20.62 8.56
N SER A 41 33.85 -19.46 8.80
CA SER A 41 35.31 -19.34 8.97
C SER A 41 35.80 -20.00 10.26
N TYR A 42 35.02 -20.00 11.34
CA TYR A 42 35.40 -20.61 12.63
C TYR A 42 35.09 -22.11 12.69
N ILE A 43 33.91 -22.54 12.23
CA ILE A 43 33.47 -23.94 12.29
C ILE A 43 34.10 -24.76 11.15
N GLY A 44 34.49 -24.11 10.07
CA GLY A 44 35.02 -24.75 8.87
C GLY A 44 33.96 -25.56 8.11
N LEU A 45 34.29 -25.96 6.89
CA LEU A 45 33.41 -26.78 6.06
C LEU A 45 33.57 -28.26 6.43
N SER A 46 32.50 -28.92 6.87
CA SER A 46 32.55 -30.36 7.11
C SER A 46 32.87 -31.12 5.80
N GLN A 47 33.69 -32.16 5.89
CA GLN A 47 34.02 -33.04 4.75
C GLN A 47 32.77 -33.62 4.07
N ARG A 48 31.69 -33.83 4.84
CA ARG A 48 30.37 -34.27 4.35
C ARG A 48 29.69 -33.22 3.48
N ALA A 49 29.84 -31.94 3.80
CA ALA A 49 29.30 -30.85 2.99
C ALA A 49 30.06 -30.72 1.65
N VAL A 50 31.39 -30.86 1.69
CA VAL A 50 32.24 -30.83 0.49
C VAL A 50 31.97 -32.02 -0.43
N THR A 51 31.85 -33.23 0.11
CA THR A 51 31.49 -34.43 -0.68
C THR A 51 30.08 -34.31 -1.25
N ARG A 52 29.08 -33.83 -0.49
CA ARG A 52 27.73 -33.57 -1.04
C ARG A 52 27.72 -32.51 -2.14
N LEU A 53 28.53 -31.46 -2.03
CA LEU A 53 28.68 -30.46 -3.08
C LEU A 53 29.34 -31.05 -4.34
N ARG A 54 30.43 -31.80 -4.18
CA ARG A 54 31.09 -32.52 -5.28
C ARG A 54 30.16 -33.54 -5.92
N GLU A 55 29.38 -34.28 -5.14
CA GLU A 55 28.37 -35.21 -5.64
C GLU A 55 27.24 -34.50 -6.36
N ARG A 56 26.76 -33.33 -5.90
CA ARG A 56 25.77 -32.54 -6.64
C ARG A 56 26.32 -31.98 -7.94
N GLN A 57 27.60 -31.60 -7.95
CA GLN A 57 28.31 -31.12 -9.13
C GLN A 57 28.55 -32.26 -10.14
N ALA A 58 28.85 -33.46 -9.65
CA ALA A 58 29.03 -34.69 -10.45
C ALA A 58 27.70 -35.31 -10.91
N ARG A 59 26.68 -35.35 -10.05
CA ARG A 59 25.29 -35.78 -10.35
C ARG A 59 24.48 -34.68 -11.05
N GLY A 60 25.14 -33.75 -11.74
CA GLY A 60 24.52 -32.64 -12.47
C GLY A 60 23.66 -33.06 -13.68
N GLY A 61 22.77 -34.04 -13.53
CA GLY A 61 21.84 -34.51 -14.55
C GLY A 61 20.55 -33.69 -14.56
N SER A 62 19.82 -33.64 -13.45
CA SER A 62 18.48 -33.04 -13.40
C SER A 62 18.48 -31.51 -13.33
N ALA A 63 19.24 -30.91 -12.41
CA ALA A 63 19.34 -29.44 -12.32
C ALA A 63 19.96 -28.85 -13.61
N LYS A 64 20.97 -29.50 -14.18
CA LYS A 64 21.66 -29.02 -15.39
C LYS A 64 20.78 -29.09 -16.64
N GLN A 65 19.87 -30.06 -16.72
CA GLN A 65 18.86 -30.10 -17.79
C GLN A 65 17.86 -28.95 -17.67
N LEU A 66 17.37 -28.67 -16.46
CA LEU A 66 16.47 -27.52 -16.23
C LEU A 66 17.18 -26.19 -16.52
N TRP A 67 18.43 -26.03 -16.08
CA TRP A 67 19.26 -24.86 -16.38
C TRP A 67 19.58 -24.72 -17.87
N ARG A 68 19.79 -25.83 -18.59
CA ARG A 68 19.95 -25.82 -20.06
C ARG A 68 18.65 -25.44 -20.76
N ALA A 69 17.51 -25.96 -20.31
CA ALA A 69 16.20 -25.57 -20.83
C ALA A 69 15.91 -24.08 -20.59
N LEU A 70 16.24 -23.56 -19.41
CA LEU A 70 16.19 -22.12 -19.12
C LEU A 70 17.18 -21.32 -19.98
N SER A 71 18.38 -21.84 -20.25
CA SER A 71 19.35 -21.15 -21.11
C SER A 71 18.91 -21.05 -22.57
N TRP A 72 18.05 -21.96 -23.04
CA TRP A 72 17.45 -21.85 -24.37
C TRP A 72 16.52 -20.63 -24.49
N ALA A 73 15.90 -20.20 -23.38
CA ALA A 73 15.13 -18.95 -23.35
C ALA A 73 16.02 -17.69 -23.48
N ALA A 74 17.31 -17.81 -23.16
CA ALA A 74 18.31 -16.74 -23.29
C ALA A 74 19.05 -16.74 -24.64
N ASP A 75 18.73 -17.66 -25.56
CA ASP A 75 19.30 -17.70 -26.91
C ASP A 75 18.73 -16.56 -27.78
N GLY A 76 19.53 -15.97 -28.67
CA GLY A 76 19.24 -14.70 -29.35
C GLY A 76 18.01 -14.68 -30.27
N ARG A 77 17.46 -15.86 -30.61
CA ARG A 77 16.17 -15.98 -31.33
C ARG A 77 14.98 -16.00 -30.38
N VAL A 78 15.07 -16.75 -29.28
CA VAL A 78 13.99 -16.87 -28.27
C VAL A 78 13.92 -15.61 -27.40
N ALA A 79 15.07 -15.01 -27.08
CA ALA A 79 15.16 -13.77 -26.32
C ALA A 79 14.37 -12.62 -26.98
N ARG A 80 14.39 -12.50 -28.31
CA ARG A 80 13.60 -11.48 -29.03
C ARG A 80 12.09 -11.67 -28.84
N VAL A 81 11.60 -12.90 -28.90
CA VAL A 81 10.18 -13.22 -28.66
C VAL A 81 9.82 -12.98 -27.20
N SER A 82 10.68 -13.38 -26.27
CA SER A 82 10.45 -13.18 -24.83
C SER A 82 10.42 -11.70 -24.46
N ILE A 83 11.30 -10.87 -25.03
CA ILE A 83 11.32 -9.43 -24.80
C ILE A 83 10.08 -8.78 -25.41
N ALA A 84 9.66 -9.18 -26.61
CA ALA A 84 8.44 -8.67 -27.22
C ALA A 84 7.20 -9.00 -26.38
N LEU A 85 7.11 -10.22 -25.84
CA LEU A 85 6.03 -10.64 -24.94
C LEU A 85 6.05 -9.84 -23.64
N ALA A 86 7.23 -9.62 -23.05
CA ALA A 86 7.38 -8.81 -21.84
C ALA A 86 7.00 -7.34 -22.08
N ALA A 87 7.39 -6.78 -23.22
CA ALA A 87 7.02 -5.42 -23.62
C ALA A 87 5.50 -5.29 -23.83
N LEU A 88 4.88 -6.29 -24.46
CA LEU A 88 3.43 -6.35 -24.62
C LEU A 88 2.73 -6.42 -23.25
N GLY A 89 3.17 -7.29 -22.36
CA GLY A 89 2.63 -7.41 -21.00
C GLY A 89 2.79 -6.12 -20.19
N PHE A 90 3.94 -5.46 -20.32
CA PHE A 90 4.19 -4.16 -19.71
C PHE A 90 3.25 -3.08 -20.27
N ALA A 91 3.06 -3.02 -21.59
CA ALA A 91 2.16 -2.06 -22.22
C ALA A 91 0.69 -2.27 -21.79
N LEU A 92 0.23 -3.52 -21.77
CA LEU A 92 -1.12 -3.86 -21.31
C LEU A 92 -1.31 -3.50 -19.82
N GLY A 93 -0.33 -3.83 -18.97
CA GLY A 93 -0.35 -3.47 -17.55
C GLY A 93 -0.31 -1.95 -17.33
N TYR A 94 0.48 -1.22 -18.11
CA TYR A 94 0.57 0.23 -18.04
C TYR A 94 -0.75 0.90 -18.41
N LEU A 95 -1.40 0.46 -19.50
CA LEU A 95 -2.71 0.95 -19.91
C LEU A 95 -3.82 0.61 -18.89
N GLY A 96 -3.76 -0.55 -18.25
CA GLY A 96 -4.69 -0.89 -17.16
C GLY A 96 -4.45 -0.08 -15.88
N GLY A 97 -3.19 0.26 -15.59
CA GLY A 97 -2.79 0.98 -14.39
C GLY A 97 -3.21 2.46 -14.36
N THR A 98 -3.50 3.07 -15.51
CA THR A 98 -3.91 4.50 -15.56
C THR A 98 -5.30 4.76 -14.98
N SER A 99 -6.12 3.73 -14.80
CA SER A 99 -7.49 3.85 -14.29
C SER A 99 -7.61 3.45 -12.82
N LEU A 100 -6.49 3.41 -12.08
CA LEU A 100 -6.51 3.08 -10.65
C LEU A 100 -7.17 4.20 -9.86
N GLN A 101 -8.35 3.91 -9.32
CA GLN A 101 -9.05 4.81 -8.41
C GLN A 101 -8.42 4.68 -7.02
N ILE A 102 -8.20 5.82 -6.35
CA ILE A 102 -7.57 5.89 -5.03
C ILE A 102 -8.60 6.48 -4.06
N GLY A 103 -9.00 5.71 -3.06
CA GLY A 103 -10.00 6.11 -2.07
C GLY A 103 -10.74 4.90 -1.51
N ASP A 104 -11.80 5.17 -0.75
CA ASP A 104 -12.79 4.15 -0.38
C ASP A 104 -13.76 3.99 -1.56
N LEU A 105 -13.58 2.92 -2.33
CA LEU A 105 -14.31 2.72 -3.60
C LEU A 105 -15.64 2.00 -3.40
N ASP A 106 -15.79 1.33 -2.25
CA ASP A 106 -16.94 0.49 -1.96
C ASP A 106 -17.77 1.11 -0.83
N PRO A 107 -19.11 1.01 -0.86
CA PRO A 107 -19.94 1.51 0.22
C PRO A 107 -19.72 0.71 1.52
N GLY A 108 -19.68 1.42 2.65
CA GLY A 108 -19.37 0.84 3.96
C GLY A 108 -17.90 1.03 4.31
N ALA A 109 -17.37 0.18 5.19
CA ALA A 109 -15.95 0.21 5.55
C ALA A 109 -15.17 -0.75 4.64
N ALA A 110 -14.28 -0.23 3.79
CA ALA A 110 -13.39 -1.04 2.94
C ALA A 110 -12.44 -1.97 3.71
N GLU A 111 -12.18 -1.70 5.00
CA GLU A 111 -11.38 -2.58 5.86
C GLU A 111 -12.09 -3.92 6.15
N LEU A 112 -13.41 -3.98 5.96
CA LEU A 112 -14.23 -5.15 6.23
C LEU A 112 -14.65 -5.84 4.94
N HIS A 113 -14.93 -7.14 5.05
CA HIS A 113 -15.49 -7.90 3.94
C HIS A 113 -16.82 -7.27 3.49
N PRO A 114 -17.14 -7.24 2.19
CA PRO A 114 -18.40 -6.67 1.68
C PRO A 114 -19.65 -7.24 2.36
N ASP A 115 -19.61 -8.54 2.67
CA ASP A 115 -20.67 -9.28 3.37
C ASP A 115 -20.70 -9.13 4.90
N SER A 116 -19.84 -8.30 5.49
CA SER A 116 -19.79 -8.13 6.93
C SER A 116 -21.11 -7.59 7.46
N ARG A 117 -21.46 -7.99 8.69
CA ARG A 117 -22.68 -7.50 9.36
C ARG A 117 -22.69 -5.96 9.42
N TYR A 118 -21.54 -5.33 9.69
CA TYR A 118 -21.43 -3.88 9.70
C TYR A 118 -21.77 -3.26 8.34
N ASN A 119 -21.20 -3.77 7.24
CA ASN A 119 -21.48 -3.22 5.91
C ASN A 119 -22.95 -3.46 5.50
N ARG A 120 -23.55 -4.59 5.88
CA ARG A 120 -24.98 -4.87 5.65
C ARG A 120 -25.90 -3.96 6.47
N ASP A 121 -25.59 -3.78 7.75
CA ASP A 121 -26.34 -2.90 8.66
C ASP A 121 -26.21 -1.44 8.19
N ASN A 122 -25.02 -1.01 7.76
CA ASN A 122 -24.78 0.33 7.22
C ASN A 122 -25.56 0.55 5.92
N ALA A 123 -25.49 -0.38 4.96
CA ALA A 123 -26.27 -0.31 3.73
C ALA A 123 -27.78 -0.21 4.02
N PHE A 124 -28.30 -1.00 4.95
CA PHE A 124 -29.69 -0.92 5.36
C PHE A 124 -30.05 0.47 5.93
N ILE A 125 -29.19 1.06 6.77
CA ILE A 125 -29.42 2.38 7.35
C ILE A 125 -29.37 3.47 6.26
N THR A 126 -28.35 3.43 5.39
CA THR A 126 -28.19 4.40 4.30
C THR A 126 -29.38 4.35 3.34
N ASP A 127 -29.83 3.16 2.94
CA ASP A 127 -30.93 2.98 1.99
C ASP A 127 -32.30 3.37 2.57
N ASN A 128 -32.55 3.10 3.86
CA ASN A 128 -33.89 3.30 4.45
C ASN A 128 -34.05 4.64 5.18
N TYR A 129 -32.96 5.22 5.69
CA TYR A 129 -33.03 6.45 6.49
C TYR A 129 -32.33 7.65 5.83
N ALA A 130 -31.77 7.48 4.63
CA ALA A 130 -31.07 8.52 3.85
C ALA A 130 -30.06 9.36 4.66
N THR A 131 -29.62 8.81 5.80
CA THR A 131 -28.71 9.45 6.74
C THR A 131 -27.37 8.78 6.48
N SER A 132 -26.51 9.47 5.73
CA SER A 132 -25.12 9.03 5.59
C SER A 132 -24.45 9.09 6.95
N SER A 133 -23.64 8.08 7.28
CA SER A 133 -22.75 8.11 8.45
C SER A 133 -21.65 9.17 8.32
N ASP A 134 -21.40 9.61 7.08
CA ASP A 134 -20.22 10.39 6.76
C ASP A 134 -20.59 11.87 6.74
N ILE A 135 -20.19 12.58 7.80
CA ILE A 135 -20.37 14.02 7.95
C ILE A 135 -19.13 14.78 7.50
N LEU A 136 -19.30 15.79 6.65
CA LEU A 136 -18.25 16.75 6.34
C LEU A 136 -18.18 17.79 7.46
N VAL A 137 -17.09 17.79 8.23
CA VAL A 137 -16.85 18.78 9.29
C VAL A 137 -15.94 19.89 8.78
N VAL A 138 -16.45 21.12 8.76
CA VAL A 138 -15.67 22.32 8.42
C VAL A 138 -15.35 23.07 9.71
N MET A 139 -14.06 23.19 10.05
CA MET A 139 -13.60 23.93 11.22
C MET A 139 -13.17 25.33 10.81
N VAL A 140 -13.80 26.36 11.39
CA VAL A 140 -13.46 27.76 11.14
C VAL A 140 -12.48 28.23 12.22
N GLU A 141 -11.29 28.66 11.78
CA GLU A 141 -10.25 29.16 12.67
C GLU A 141 -10.40 30.68 12.90
N THR A 142 -10.34 31.11 14.16
CA THR A 142 -10.35 32.52 14.55
C THR A 142 -9.21 32.81 15.54
N LYS A 143 -8.89 34.10 15.75
CA LYS A 143 -7.92 34.49 16.78
C LYS A 143 -8.43 34.12 18.19
N PRO A 144 -7.54 34.01 19.20
CA PRO A 144 -7.95 33.70 20.56
C PRO A 144 -9.09 34.61 21.04
N GLN A 145 -10.14 34.00 21.61
CA GLN A 145 -11.34 34.68 22.13
C GLN A 145 -12.19 35.44 21.10
N GLN A 146 -11.99 35.23 19.79
CA GLN A 146 -12.78 35.91 18.74
C GLN A 146 -13.87 35.02 18.11
N CYS A 147 -14.15 33.82 18.65
CA CYS A 147 -15.17 32.94 18.09
C CYS A 147 -16.59 33.55 18.13
N THR A 148 -16.88 34.40 19.13
CA THR A 148 -18.19 35.04 19.33
C THR A 148 -18.28 36.43 18.71
N GLU A 149 -17.24 36.87 17.99
CA GLU A 149 -17.29 38.15 17.28
C GLU A 149 -18.35 38.10 16.18
N TYR A 150 -19.18 39.14 16.12
CA TYR A 150 -20.31 39.21 15.18
C TYR A 150 -19.86 38.94 13.74
N ARG A 151 -18.73 39.51 13.33
CA ARG A 151 -18.20 39.34 11.97
C ARG A 151 -17.85 37.89 11.65
N ASN A 152 -17.39 37.11 12.63
CA ASN A 152 -17.04 35.70 12.42
C ASN A 152 -18.30 34.84 12.38
N LEU A 153 -19.28 35.11 13.25
CA LEU A 153 -20.57 34.42 13.24
C LEU A 153 -21.37 34.70 11.96
N GLU A 154 -21.36 35.94 11.46
CA GLU A 154 -22.00 36.33 10.19
C GLU A 154 -21.38 35.58 8.99
N LEU A 155 -20.05 35.39 8.99
CA LEU A 155 -19.38 34.63 7.94
C LEU A 155 -19.75 33.15 7.98
N VAL A 156 -19.84 32.55 9.18
CA VAL A 156 -20.29 31.16 9.36
C VAL A 156 -21.73 31.02 8.89
N ASP A 157 -22.62 31.92 9.29
CA ASP A 157 -24.04 31.90 8.92
C ASP A 157 -24.23 32.00 7.39
N ARG A 158 -23.48 32.90 6.74
CA ARG A 158 -23.49 33.03 5.28
C ARG A 158 -22.97 31.78 4.57
N PHE A 159 -21.96 31.12 5.14
CA PHE A 159 -21.45 29.86 4.61
C PHE A 159 -22.47 28.74 4.74
N VAL A 160 -23.15 28.64 5.89
CA VAL A 160 -24.24 27.69 6.11
C VAL A 160 -25.35 27.89 5.08
N TRP A 161 -25.83 29.13 4.93
CA TRP A 161 -26.86 29.45 3.94
C TRP A 161 -26.44 29.08 2.51
N HIS A 162 -25.17 29.29 2.15
CA HIS A 162 -24.67 28.87 0.85
C HIS A 162 -24.70 27.34 0.70
N MET A 163 -24.17 26.62 1.69
CA MET A 163 -24.05 25.15 1.65
C MET A 163 -25.40 24.45 1.62
N GLU A 164 -26.42 24.99 2.29
CA GLU A 164 -27.80 24.47 2.23
C GLU A 164 -28.37 24.48 0.80
N ASN A 165 -27.91 25.39 -0.06
CA ASN A 165 -28.37 25.52 -1.43
C ASN A 165 -27.48 24.77 -2.44
N VAL A 166 -26.41 24.11 -1.99
CA VAL A 166 -25.52 23.35 -2.89
C VAL A 166 -26.16 21.99 -3.20
N PRO A 167 -26.32 21.63 -4.49
CA PRO A 167 -26.84 20.31 -4.87
C PRO A 167 -25.99 19.18 -4.28
N GLY A 168 -26.65 18.23 -3.60
CA GLY A 168 -26.00 17.09 -2.95
C GLY A 168 -25.76 17.26 -1.45
N VAL A 169 -26.02 18.44 -0.88
CA VAL A 169 -26.03 18.66 0.57
C VAL A 169 -27.44 18.39 1.11
N ASN A 170 -27.58 17.42 2.02
CA ASN A 170 -28.87 17.10 2.64
C ASN A 170 -29.22 18.00 3.83
N SER A 171 -28.24 18.31 4.68
CA SER A 171 -28.43 19.15 5.88
C SER A 171 -27.12 19.79 6.33
N VAL A 172 -27.19 21.00 6.85
CA VAL A 172 -26.05 21.72 7.45
C VAL A 172 -26.40 22.09 8.89
N ILE A 173 -25.46 21.90 9.81
CA ILE A 173 -25.62 22.26 11.22
C ILE A 173 -24.38 23.05 11.62
N ALA A 174 -24.58 24.23 12.20
CA ALA A 174 -23.50 25.06 12.73
C ALA A 174 -23.81 25.59 14.13
N ALA A 175 -22.77 26.03 14.84
CA ALA A 175 -22.88 26.63 16.18
C ALA A 175 -23.72 27.92 16.23
N THR A 176 -23.97 28.56 15.09
CA THR A 176 -24.86 29.73 14.97
C THR A 176 -26.35 29.38 14.97
N THR A 177 -26.68 28.11 14.71
CA THR A 177 -28.04 27.59 14.53
C THR A 177 -28.58 26.83 15.74
N VAL A 178 -27.74 26.60 16.77
CA VAL A 178 -28.08 25.83 18.00
C VAL A 178 -28.20 26.74 19.21
#